data_AF-A0A662TI86-F1
#
_entry.id   AF-A0A662TI86-F1
#
_cell.length_a   1.000
_cell.length_b   1.000
_cell.length_c   1.000
_cell.angle_alpha   90.00
_cell.angle_beta   90.00
_cell.angle_gamma   90.00
#
_symmetry.space_group_name_H-M   'P 1'
#
loop_
_entity.id
_entity.type
_entity.pdbx_description
1 polymer ?
#
loop_
_entity_poly.entity_id
_entity_poly.type
_entity_poly.pdbx_seq_one_letter_code
_entity_poly.pdbx_strand_id
1 'polypeptide(L)' 'MPYDPFVKLKRIQRIVCKGIKRKYYRFRSGKWYGGIATADCCGCILKCIFCWSDYPRDNPDKVGKF' A
#
# COMPACT_ATOMS: atom_id res chain seq x y z
N MET A 1 -0.94 -7.10 -23.31
CA MET A 1 -2.13 -7.61 -22.59
C MET A 1 -2.77 -6.43 -21.85
N PRO A 2 -4.08 -6.21 -21.96
CA PRO A 2 -4.76 -5.13 -21.22
C PRO A 2 -4.61 -5.31 -19.71
N TYR A 3 -4.71 -4.20 -18.97
CA TYR A 3 -4.56 -4.19 -17.51
C TYR A 3 -5.78 -4.81 -16.83
N ASP A 4 -5.63 -6.02 -16.28
CA ASP A 4 -6.66 -6.64 -15.46
C ASP A 4 -6.44 -6.32 -13.95
N PRO A 5 -7.30 -5.50 -13.33
CA PRO A 5 -7.17 -5.14 -11.92
C PRO A 5 -7.41 -6.32 -10.98
N PHE A 6 -8.19 -7.34 -11.36
CA PHE A 6 -8.49 -8.49 -10.49
C PHE A 6 -7.31 -9.44 -10.35
N VAL A 7 -6.56 -9.66 -11.43
CA VAL A 7 -5.31 -10.44 -11.37
C VAL A 7 -4.32 -9.75 -10.43
N LYS A 8 -4.17 -8.43 -10.54
CA LYS A 8 -3.27 -7.66 -9.67
C LYS A 8 -3.77 -7.62 -8.23
N LEU A 9 -5.08 -7.48 -8.02
CA LEU A 9 -5.71 -7.56 -6.69
C LEU A 9 -5.33 -8.85 -5.98
N LYS A 10 -5.56 -10.01 -6.62
CA LYS A 10 -5.25 -11.33 -6.05
C LYS A 10 -3.77 -11.45 -5.68
N ARG A 11 -2.87 -10.94 -6.52
CA ARG A 11 -1.42 -10.95 -6.25
C ARG A 11 -1.06 -10.06 -5.05
N ILE A 12 -1.56 -8.83 -5.01
CA ILE A 12 -1.24 -7.87 -3.95
C ILE A 12 -1.84 -8.32 -2.62
N GLN A 13 -3.07 -8.81 -2.60
CA GLN A 13 -3.73 -9.29 -1.39
C GLN A 13 -2.89 -10.34 -0.65
N ARG A 14 -2.28 -11.29 -1.37
CA ARG A 14 -1.39 -12.31 -0.78
C ARG A 14 -0.14 -11.72 -0.12
N ILE A 15 0.30 -10.55 -0.57
CA ILE A 15 1.50 -9.87 -0.07
C ILE A 15 1.17 -8.95 1.11
N VAL A 16 0.04 -8.26 1.05
CA VAL A 16 -0.27 -7.14 1.97
C VAL A 16 -1.31 -7.47 3.03
N CYS A 17 -2.00 -8.61 2.94
CA CYS A 17 -3.00 -9.05 3.93
C CYS A 17 -2.55 -10.35 4.62
N LYS A 18 -2.71 -10.41 5.95
CA LYS A 18 -2.44 -11.61 6.75
C LYS A 18 -3.51 -11.76 7.83
N GLY A 19 -4.51 -12.60 7.58
CA GLY A 19 -5.70 -12.69 8.43
C GLY A 19 -6.41 -11.32 8.47
N ILE A 20 -6.56 -10.77 9.68
CA ILE A 20 -7.12 -9.42 9.89
C ILE A 20 -6.07 -8.29 9.78
N LYS A 21 -4.79 -8.62 9.59
CA LYS A 21 -3.70 -7.64 9.54
C LYS A 21 -3.45 -7.13 8.12
N ARG A 22 -3.02 -5.87 8.02
CA ARG A 22 -2.58 -5.23 6.78
C ARG A 22 -1.13 -4.75 6.92
N LYS A 23 -0.36 -4.88 5.84
CA LYS A 23 1.04 -4.45 5.79
C LYS A 23 1.13 -2.93 5.57
N TYR A 24 1.85 -2.25 6.45
CA TYR A 24 2.07 -0.80 6.42
C TYR A 24 3.55 -0.46 6.21
N TYR A 25 3.82 0.55 5.39
CA TYR A 25 5.16 1.02 5.08
C TYR A 25 5.75 1.82 6.23
N ARG A 26 5.01 2.81 6.72
CA ARG A 26 5.40 3.66 7.85
C ARG A 26 4.19 4.26 8.55
N PHE A 27 4.40 4.64 9.79
CA PHE A 27 3.48 5.45 10.57
C PHE A 27 4.13 6.82 10.79
N ARG A 28 3.34 7.89 10.59
CA ARG A 28 3.80 9.26 10.80
C ARG A 28 2.72 10.08 11.45
N SER A 29 3.11 10.93 12.40
CA SER A 29 2.24 11.96 12.93
C SER A 29 2.26 13.19 12.01
N GLY A 30 1.15 13.90 11.95
CA GLY A 30 1.01 15.16 11.24
C GLY A 30 0.29 16.18 12.12
N LYS A 31 0.61 17.47 11.93
CA LYS A 31 -0.05 18.59 12.63
C LYS A 31 -1.37 19.02 11.97
N TRP A 32 -1.75 18.35 10.88
CA TRP A 32 -2.98 18.63 10.13
C TRP A 32 -4.22 18.22 10.93
N TYR A 33 -5.33 18.92 10.73
CA TYR A 33 -6.65 18.59 11.30
C TYR A 33 -6.67 18.43 12.84
N GLY A 34 -5.88 19.22 13.56
CA GLY A 34 -5.80 19.11 15.03
C GLY A 34 -4.93 17.96 15.53
N GLY A 35 -4.19 17.30 14.63
CA GLY A 35 -3.33 16.15 14.94
C GLY A 35 -3.84 14.89 14.26
N ILE A 36 -2.99 14.27 13.43
CA ILE A 36 -3.32 13.04 12.71
C ILE A 36 -2.22 12.00 12.85
N ALA A 37 -2.60 10.74 12.96
CA ALA A 37 -1.72 9.60 12.74
C ALA A 37 -2.01 9.01 11.35
N THR A 38 -1.01 9.00 10.48
CA THR A 38 -1.12 8.48 9.12
C THR A 38 -0.36 7.16 9.00
N ALA A 39 -1.03 6.15 8.47
CA ALA A 39 -0.48 4.83 8.20
C ALA A 39 -0.40 4.61 6.69
N ASP A 40 0.80 4.78 6.12
CA ASP A 40 1.01 4.62 4.68
C ASP A 40 0.95 3.12 4.33
N CYS A 41 -0.05 2.69 3.56
CA CYS A 41 -0.26 1.27 3.22
C CYS A 41 0.75 0.76 2.18
N CYS A 42 1.10 -0.52 2.25
CA CYS A 42 1.81 -1.19 1.16
C CYS A 42 0.84 -1.70 0.07
N GLY A 43 1.25 -1.59 -1.19
CA GLY A 43 0.57 -2.16 -2.36
C GLY A 43 -0.68 -1.42 -2.84
N CYS A 44 -0.85 -1.35 -4.16
CA CYS A 44 -2.05 -0.79 -4.80
C CYS A 44 -2.42 -1.57 -6.07
N ILE A 45 -3.72 -1.81 -6.26
CA ILE A 45 -4.27 -2.46 -7.46
C ILE A 45 -4.28 -1.54 -8.68
N LEU A 46 -3.75 -0.32 -8.57
CA LEU A 46 -3.58 0.64 -9.65
C LEU A 46 -2.09 0.88 -9.91
N LYS A 47 -1.76 1.44 -11.06
CA LYS A 47 -0.39 1.85 -11.42
C LYS A 47 -0.37 3.23 -12.05
N CYS A 48 -1.00 4.19 -11.37
CA CYS A 48 -1.09 5.57 -11.86
C CYS A 48 0.32 6.15 -12.06
N ILE A 49 0.53 6.84 -13.19
CA ILE A 49 1.82 7.47 -13.51
C ILE A 49 2.17 8.59 -12.53
N PHE A 50 1.16 9.26 -11.97
CA PHE A 50 1.28 10.35 -11.00
C PHE A 50 1.30 9.89 -9.53
N CYS A 51 1.47 8.59 -9.27
CA CYS A 51 1.35 8.08 -7.90
C CYS A 51 2.57 8.46 -7.04
N TRP A 52 2.33 9.29 -6.04
CA TRP A 52 3.27 9.65 -4.97
C TRP A 52 3.68 8.51 -4.02
N SER A 53 2.96 7.38 -4.02
CA SER A 53 3.27 6.28 -3.12
C SER A 53 4.53 5.51 -3.53
N ASP A 54 4.95 5.60 -4.79
CA ASP A 54 6.26 5.13 -5.29
C ASP A 54 6.72 3.76 -4.74
N TYR A 55 7.81 3.70 -3.97
CA TYR A 55 8.46 2.47 -3.56
C TYR A 55 7.56 1.41 -2.87
N PRO A 56 6.77 1.71 -1.83
CA PRO A 56 5.85 0.75 -1.21
C PRO A 56 4.69 0.29 -2.11
N ARG A 57 4.40 0.99 -3.20
CA ARG A 57 3.42 0.54 -4.21
C ARG A 57 4.02 -0.56 -5.08
N ASP A 58 5.25 -0.36 -5.54
CA ASP A 58 5.89 -1.21 -6.55
C ASP A 58 6.67 -2.38 -5.94
N ASN A 59 7.13 -2.25 -4.68
CA ASN A 59 7.87 -3.29 -3.95
C ASN A 59 7.18 -3.67 -2.62
N PRO A 60 5.86 -3.97 -2.58
CA PRO A 60 5.14 -4.23 -1.33
C PRO A 60 5.62 -5.49 -0.59
N ASP A 61 6.30 -6.41 -1.29
CA ASP A 61 6.92 -7.61 -0.73
C ASP A 61 8.19 -7.28 0.07
N LYS A 62 8.97 -6.29 -0.36
CA LYS A 62 10.27 -5.93 0.22
C LYS A 62 10.18 -4.96 1.40
N VAL A 63 9.07 -4.23 1.53
CA VAL A 63 8.90 -3.21 2.58
C VAL A 63 7.65 -3.38 3.42
N GLY A 64 7.66 -2.73 4.58
CA GLY A 64 6.55 -2.64 5.50
C GLY A 64 6.45 -3.81 6.49
N LYS A 65 5.56 -3.65 7.47
CA LYS A 65 5.33 -4.60 8.58
C LYS A 65 3.83 -4.82 8.78
N PHE A 66 3.44 -6.00 9.27
CA PHE A 66 2.06 -6.40 9.59
C PHE A 66 1.68 -6.05 11.03
#